data_AF-A0A961FLA7-F1
#
_entry.id   AF-A0A961FLA7-F1
#
_cell.length_a   1.000
_cell.length_b   1.000
_cell.length_c   1.000
_cell.angle_alpha   90.00
_cell.angle_beta   90.00
_cell.angle_gamma   90.00
#
_symmetry.space_group_name_H-M   'P 1'
#
loop_
_entity.id
_entity.type
_entity.pdbx_description
1 polymer ?
#
loop_
_entity_poly.entity_id
_entity_poly.type
_entity_poly.pdbx_seq_one_letter_code
_entity_poly.pdbx_strand_id
1 'polypeptide(L)'
;MTRDPVPFLANVIFIAHADGQLSSGETAQLELIRAEMGFKKGDFNKAMRVVEQGGYQLQPAGSFADQIKNLECMLRVAYVDDDLSEEENKLVSEFCHSVGVYQDQLTRLASEVLESLSSDGKRCPSCSQSVANDARFCPACGASLEGKEEVQQVDFRVPDTGLAIQFADSTAATFGEALKAAQGSSDYQTCQRMKKTWHMAVFPSGEVQDALPLAQALSGIRNRKAFLNGQEVPWDELFGFSWCAARRATAYRPVEYCFGKDENRVNPWGCKQSKMDWVEWADWFSYGRWEKGGLLGPKFVWRFDKDRIKHELATNLYRCRFCPHLNTRLFEEVLKLLPDTVNPEKDRDWKYSDNYEQSPGSIKVTVTEGKGDFAYQHEFWSDGVRPVGQKVLADILKTALQNAGANEVSAAALLR
;
A
#
# COMPACT_ATOMS: atom_id res chain seq x y z
N MET A 1 19.90 -37.90 -2.32
CA MET A 1 20.26 -36.48 -2.26
C MET A 1 19.34 -35.76 -3.22
N THR A 2 18.38 -35.04 -2.65
CA THR A 2 17.38 -34.29 -3.41
C THR A 2 18.04 -33.39 -4.44
N ARG A 3 17.50 -33.39 -5.67
CA ARG A 3 17.94 -32.49 -6.74
C ARG A 3 17.32 -31.09 -6.62
N ASP A 4 16.35 -30.93 -5.71
CA ASP A 4 15.69 -29.66 -5.48
C ASP A 4 15.84 -29.23 -4.01
N PRO A 5 16.83 -28.37 -3.70
CA PRO A 5 17.13 -27.96 -2.33
C PRO A 5 16.13 -26.95 -1.77
N VAL A 6 15.39 -26.23 -2.62
CA VAL A 6 14.53 -25.13 -2.17
C VAL A 6 13.27 -25.63 -1.46
N PRO A 7 12.46 -26.55 -2.02
CA PRO A 7 11.31 -27.10 -1.31
C PRO A 7 11.70 -27.87 -0.05
N PHE A 8 12.81 -28.62 -0.11
CA PHE A 8 13.33 -29.36 1.05
C PHE A 8 13.63 -28.42 2.21
N LEU A 9 14.42 -27.36 1.96
CA LEU A 9 14.76 -26.38 2.99
C LEU A 9 13.55 -25.57 3.43
N ALA A 10 12.63 -25.25 2.52
CA ALA A 10 11.43 -24.49 2.84
C ALA A 10 10.52 -25.25 3.81
N ASN A 11 10.39 -26.58 3.69
CA ASN A 11 9.69 -27.40 4.67
C ASN A 11 10.33 -27.32 6.07
N VAL A 12 11.65 -27.47 6.15
CA VAL A 12 12.39 -27.44 7.44
C VAL A 12 12.28 -26.06 8.09
N ILE A 13 12.43 -25.01 7.29
CA ILE A 13 12.27 -23.62 7.74
C ILE A 13 10.84 -23.36 8.20
N PHE A 14 9.83 -23.84 7.46
CA PHE A 14 8.43 -23.58 7.78
C PHE A 14 8.03 -24.17 9.14
N ILE A 15 8.54 -25.37 9.48
CA ILE A 15 8.35 -25.96 10.80
C ILE A 15 8.98 -25.08 11.89
N ALA A 16 10.21 -24.63 11.70
CA ALA A 16 10.92 -23.77 12.65
C ALA A 16 10.30 -22.36 12.85
N HIS A 17 9.25 -22.03 12.08
CA HIS A 17 8.54 -20.76 12.16
C HIS A 17 7.08 -20.95 12.60
N ALA A 18 6.67 -22.18 12.94
CA ALA A 18 5.27 -22.55 13.12
C ALA A 18 4.60 -21.79 14.28
N ASP A 19 5.34 -21.52 15.35
CA ASP A 19 4.91 -20.77 16.53
C ASP A 19 5.13 -19.24 16.39
N GLY A 20 5.70 -18.81 15.25
CA GLY A 20 6.04 -17.42 14.95
C GLY A 20 7.27 -16.89 15.69
N GLN A 21 8.04 -17.76 16.34
CA GLN A 21 9.28 -17.48 17.06
C GLN A 21 10.41 -18.36 16.50
N LEU A 22 11.66 -17.94 16.66
CA LEU A 22 12.84 -18.75 16.33
C LEU A 22 13.79 -18.67 17.50
N SER A 23 14.11 -19.82 18.06
CA SER A 23 15.11 -19.94 19.10
C SER A 23 16.52 -19.90 18.52
N SER A 24 17.49 -19.67 19.41
CA SER A 24 18.90 -19.82 19.04
C SER A 24 19.28 -21.27 18.70
N GLY A 25 18.61 -22.25 19.30
CA GLY A 25 18.78 -23.67 19.04
C GLY A 25 18.34 -24.03 17.63
N GLU A 26 17.14 -23.60 17.24
CA GLU A 26 16.56 -23.83 15.91
C GLU A 26 17.39 -23.18 14.82
N THR A 27 17.83 -21.94 15.05
CA THR A 27 18.69 -21.22 14.12
C THR A 27 20.02 -21.95 13.89
N ALA A 28 20.63 -22.48 14.96
CA ALA A 28 21.85 -23.26 14.85
C ALA A 28 21.62 -24.57 14.09
N GLN A 29 20.49 -25.23 14.36
CA GLN A 29 20.14 -26.50 13.74
C GLN A 29 19.84 -26.36 12.24
N LEU A 30 19.16 -25.30 11.82
CA LEU A 30 18.93 -24.99 10.40
C LEU A 30 20.25 -24.87 9.62
N GLU A 31 21.26 -24.22 10.21
CA GLU A 31 22.57 -24.07 9.58
C GLU A 31 23.36 -25.39 9.56
N LEU A 32 23.23 -26.23 10.59
CA LEU A 32 23.80 -27.58 10.61
C LEU A 32 23.18 -28.46 9.51
N ILE A 33 21.85 -28.49 9.41
CA ILE A 33 21.13 -29.23 8.36
C ILE A 33 21.56 -28.74 6.96
N ARG A 34 21.66 -27.41 6.76
CA ARG A 34 22.14 -26.84 5.49
C ARG A 34 23.55 -27.35 5.15
N ALA A 35 24.46 -27.37 6.13
CA ALA A 35 25.83 -27.80 5.94
C ALA A 35 25.94 -29.31 5.69
N GLU A 36 25.27 -30.14 6.49
CA GLU A 36 25.25 -31.61 6.36
C GLU A 36 24.69 -32.08 5.02
N MET A 37 23.63 -31.41 4.55
CA MET A 37 23.01 -31.73 3.27
C MET A 37 23.77 -31.16 2.05
N GLY A 38 24.84 -30.39 2.29
CA GLY A 38 25.65 -29.78 1.23
C GLY A 38 24.94 -28.68 0.45
N PHE A 39 23.89 -28.09 1.00
CA PHE A 39 23.11 -27.05 0.31
C PHE A 39 23.82 -25.70 0.34
N LYS A 40 23.74 -24.97 -0.79
CA LYS A 40 24.36 -23.64 -0.90
C LYS A 40 23.56 -22.62 -0.11
N LYS A 41 24.25 -21.63 0.45
CA LYS A 41 23.64 -20.48 1.13
C LYS A 41 22.62 -19.73 0.25
N GLY A 42 22.83 -19.72 -1.06
CA GLY A 42 21.89 -19.13 -2.02
C GLY A 42 20.54 -19.85 -2.07
N ASP A 43 20.52 -21.17 -1.89
CA ASP A 43 19.28 -21.98 -1.91
C ASP A 43 18.53 -21.83 -0.59
N PHE A 44 19.26 -21.78 0.54
CA PHE A 44 18.70 -21.45 1.86
C PHE A 44 17.99 -20.09 1.86
N ASN A 45 18.64 -19.06 1.32
CA ASN A 45 18.02 -17.72 1.22
C ASN A 45 16.77 -17.69 0.32
N LYS A 46 16.71 -18.55 -0.72
CA LYS A 46 15.52 -18.66 -1.56
C LYS A 46 14.38 -19.36 -0.82
N ALA A 47 14.67 -20.47 -0.14
CA ALA A 47 13.71 -21.20 0.67
C ALA A 47 13.12 -20.31 1.78
N MET A 48 13.95 -19.56 2.49
CA MET A 48 13.53 -18.60 3.50
C MET A 48 12.55 -17.56 2.95
N ARG A 49 12.87 -16.97 1.79
CA ARG A 49 11.97 -15.99 1.14
C ARG A 49 10.62 -16.58 0.75
N VAL A 50 10.58 -17.85 0.31
CA VAL A 50 9.33 -18.52 -0.05
C VAL A 50 8.44 -18.68 1.18
N VAL A 51 9.02 -19.01 2.33
CA VAL A 51 8.29 -19.09 3.60
C VAL A 51 7.84 -17.71 4.08
N GLU A 52 8.75 -16.72 4.09
CA GLU A 52 8.46 -15.34 4.54
C GLU A 52 7.46 -14.57 3.66
N GLN A 53 7.28 -14.96 2.39
CA GLN A 53 6.26 -14.39 1.50
C GLN A 53 4.83 -14.74 1.93
N GLY A 54 4.68 -15.71 2.83
CA GLY A 54 3.39 -16.18 3.33
C GLY A 54 2.70 -17.15 2.37
N GLY A 55 1.77 -17.94 2.90
CA GLY A 55 0.98 -18.89 2.11
C GLY A 55 1.75 -20.14 1.65
N TYR A 56 2.95 -20.39 2.18
CA TYR A 56 3.65 -21.64 1.95
C TYR A 56 2.91 -22.81 2.61
N GLN A 57 2.86 -23.95 1.93
CA GLN A 57 2.34 -25.20 2.46
C GLN A 57 3.42 -26.27 2.33
N LEU A 58 3.53 -27.10 3.38
CA LEU A 58 4.44 -28.24 3.37
C LEU A 58 4.11 -29.14 2.18
N GLN A 59 5.15 -29.55 1.44
CA GLN A 59 4.99 -30.34 0.24
C GLN A 59 6.07 -31.42 0.12
N PRO A 60 5.74 -32.64 -0.33
CA PRO A 60 6.74 -33.69 -0.50
C PRO A 60 7.86 -33.27 -1.47
N ALA A 61 9.12 -33.34 -1.02
CA ALA A 61 10.29 -32.94 -1.80
C ALA A 61 11.13 -34.17 -2.20
N GLY A 62 11.23 -34.44 -3.50
CA GLY A 62 12.08 -35.50 -4.04
C GLY A 62 11.49 -36.91 -3.90
N SER A 63 12.37 -37.92 -3.83
CA SER A 63 11.98 -39.33 -3.67
C SER A 63 11.43 -39.61 -2.27
N PHE A 64 10.79 -40.76 -2.06
CA PHE A 64 10.33 -41.16 -0.71
C PHE A 64 11.46 -41.12 0.33
N ALA A 65 12.67 -41.57 -0.03
CA ALA A 65 13.83 -41.48 0.86
C ALA A 65 14.22 -40.03 1.17
N ASP A 66 14.13 -39.11 0.20
CA ASP A 66 14.38 -37.68 0.43
C ASP A 66 13.27 -37.08 1.31
N GLN A 67 12.01 -37.52 1.16
CA GLN A 67 10.88 -37.08 1.99
C GLN A 67 10.99 -37.54 3.44
N ILE A 68 11.40 -38.79 3.68
CA ILE A 68 11.71 -39.28 5.04
C ILE A 68 12.88 -38.49 5.63
N LYS A 69 13.93 -38.22 4.83
CA LYS A 69 15.04 -37.39 5.31
C LYS A 69 14.59 -35.96 5.61
N ASN A 70 13.66 -35.42 4.82
CA ASN A 70 13.09 -34.10 5.06
C ASN A 70 12.32 -34.06 6.38
N LEU A 71 11.52 -35.10 6.65
CA LEU A 71 10.80 -35.28 7.91
C LEU A 71 11.76 -35.39 9.09
N GLU A 72 12.82 -36.19 8.98
CA GLU A 72 13.86 -36.28 10.00
C GLU A 72 14.48 -34.89 10.29
N CYS A 73 14.81 -34.12 9.25
CA CYS A 73 15.32 -32.75 9.41
C CYS A 73 14.30 -31.80 10.05
N MET A 74 13.01 -31.92 9.73
CA MET A 74 11.94 -31.14 10.37
C MET A 74 11.86 -31.44 11.86
N LEU A 75 11.82 -32.73 12.23
CA LEU A 75 11.81 -33.16 13.63
C LEU A 75 13.07 -32.71 14.38
N ARG A 76 14.23 -32.74 13.73
CA ARG A 76 15.50 -32.29 14.32
C ARG A 76 15.51 -30.83 14.71
N VAL A 77 14.78 -29.98 13.98
CA VAL A 77 14.64 -28.56 14.33
C VAL A 77 13.61 -28.40 15.43
N ALA A 78 12.43 -29.00 15.28
CA ALA A 78 11.37 -28.91 16.26
C ALA A 78 11.78 -29.42 17.66
N TYR A 79 12.54 -30.53 17.74
CA TYR A 79 12.98 -31.10 19.02
C TYR A 79 14.26 -30.49 19.59
N VAL A 80 14.86 -29.48 18.95
CA VAL A 80 16.18 -28.97 19.39
C VAL A 80 16.14 -28.36 20.79
N ASP A 81 14.98 -27.82 21.20
CA ASP A 81 14.75 -27.21 22.50
C ASP A 81 13.91 -28.10 23.43
N ASP A 82 13.82 -29.40 23.15
CA ASP A 82 13.15 -30.42 23.97
C ASP A 82 11.62 -30.26 24.14
N ASP A 83 10.96 -29.40 23.35
CA ASP A 83 9.50 -29.27 23.32
C ASP A 83 8.99 -29.08 21.89
N LEU A 84 7.85 -29.69 21.56
CA LEU A 84 7.24 -29.61 20.23
C LEU A 84 5.86 -28.99 20.37
N SER A 85 5.68 -27.79 19.84
CA SER A 85 4.45 -27.00 19.98
C SER A 85 3.23 -27.70 19.37
N GLU A 86 2.02 -27.27 19.74
CA GLU A 86 0.79 -27.80 19.14
C GLU A 86 0.75 -27.51 17.62
N GLU A 87 1.24 -26.35 17.20
CA GLU A 87 1.35 -25.93 15.81
C GLU A 87 2.31 -26.82 15.01
N GLU A 88 3.52 -27.10 15.53
CA GLU A 88 4.47 -28.00 14.90
C GLU A 88 3.95 -29.43 14.81
N ASN A 89 3.30 -29.93 15.88
CA ASN A 89 2.70 -31.26 15.89
C ASN A 89 1.67 -31.43 14.78
N LYS A 90 0.84 -30.41 14.58
CA LYS A 90 -0.16 -30.39 13.50
C LYS A 90 0.50 -30.44 12.14
N LEU A 91 1.50 -29.59 11.90
CA LEU A 91 2.21 -29.52 10.62
C LEU A 91 2.96 -30.82 10.29
N VAL A 92 3.65 -31.40 11.27
CA VAL A 92 4.31 -32.71 11.14
C VAL A 92 3.30 -33.80 10.80
N SER A 93 2.15 -33.82 11.47
CA SER A 93 1.08 -34.80 11.22
C SER A 93 0.51 -34.68 9.80
N GLU A 94 0.26 -33.46 9.32
CA GLU A 94 -0.18 -33.18 7.96
C GLU A 94 0.85 -33.65 6.92
N PHE A 95 2.14 -33.38 7.16
CA PHE A 95 3.20 -33.84 6.27
C PHE A 95 3.33 -35.37 6.25
N CYS A 96 3.26 -36.03 7.41
CA CYS A 96 3.26 -37.49 7.49
C CYS A 96 2.13 -38.11 6.66
N HIS A 97 0.93 -37.54 6.74
CA HIS A 97 -0.20 -37.99 5.92
C HIS A 97 0.09 -37.82 4.41
N SER A 98 0.71 -36.71 4.02
CA SER A 98 1.05 -36.43 2.61
C SER A 98 2.11 -37.37 2.02
N VAL A 99 3.02 -37.89 2.86
CA VAL A 99 4.11 -38.79 2.47
C VAL A 99 3.74 -40.27 2.64
N GLY A 100 2.66 -40.57 3.38
CA GLY A 100 2.26 -41.94 3.69
C GLY A 100 3.04 -42.57 4.85
N VAL A 101 3.47 -41.76 5.82
CA VAL A 101 4.12 -42.20 7.06
C VAL A 101 3.06 -42.42 8.14
N TYR A 102 3.04 -43.60 8.73
CA TYR A 102 2.11 -43.96 9.82
C TYR A 102 2.67 -43.59 11.20
N GLN A 103 1.80 -43.55 12.21
CA GLN A 103 2.15 -43.08 13.56
C GLN A 103 3.27 -43.89 14.22
N ASP A 104 3.31 -45.20 13.99
CA ASP A 104 4.36 -46.09 14.50
C ASP A 104 5.73 -45.78 13.88
N GLN A 105 5.77 -45.48 12.58
CA GLN A 105 6.96 -45.06 11.87
C GLN A 105 7.44 -43.67 12.32
N LEU A 106 6.50 -42.73 12.51
CA LEU A 106 6.80 -41.40 13.04
C LEU A 106 7.38 -41.49 14.45
N THR A 107 6.78 -42.30 15.32
CA THR A 107 7.24 -42.48 16.70
C THR A 107 8.67 -43.01 16.74
N ARG A 108 8.99 -43.99 15.89
CA ARG A 108 10.34 -44.52 15.75
C ARG A 108 11.33 -43.48 15.22
N LEU A 109 10.93 -42.70 14.21
CA LEU A 109 11.79 -41.65 13.66
C LEU A 109 12.06 -40.55 14.69
N ALA A 110 11.05 -40.15 15.45
CA ALA A 110 11.18 -39.19 16.53
C ALA A 110 12.12 -39.69 17.64
N SER A 111 12.03 -40.98 18.04
CA SER A 111 12.94 -41.53 19.04
C SER A 111 14.39 -41.55 18.54
N GLU A 112 14.61 -41.93 17.27
CA GLU A 112 15.95 -41.91 16.65
C GLU A 112 16.52 -40.47 16.59
N VAL A 113 15.67 -39.47 16.30
CA VAL A 113 16.05 -38.04 16.31
C VAL A 113 16.42 -37.58 17.72
N LEU A 114 15.58 -37.85 18.73
CA LEU A 114 15.84 -37.47 20.12
C LEU A 114 17.11 -38.13 20.67
N GLU A 115 17.35 -39.41 20.37
CA GLU A 115 18.59 -40.10 20.69
C GLU A 115 19.80 -39.40 20.03
N SER A 116 19.67 -38.99 18.76
CA SER A 116 20.73 -38.26 18.06
C SER A 116 21.03 -36.89 18.67
N LEU A 117 20.00 -36.15 19.10
CA LEU A 117 20.15 -34.85 19.74
C LEU A 117 20.76 -34.96 21.14
N SER A 118 20.42 -36.04 21.87
CA SER A 118 20.95 -36.28 23.22
C SER A 118 22.42 -36.74 23.24
N SER A 119 22.88 -37.40 22.17
CA SER A 119 24.22 -37.96 22.06
C SER A 119 25.25 -36.97 21.49
N ASP A 120 24.82 -35.98 20.72
CA ASP A 120 25.64 -34.85 20.31
C ASP A 120 25.63 -33.75 21.40
N GLY A 121 26.59 -33.78 22.32
CA GLY A 121 26.72 -32.74 23.34
C GLY A 121 26.70 -31.32 22.75
N LYS A 122 25.99 -30.38 23.42
CA LYS A 122 25.83 -28.97 23.04
C LYS A 122 27.11 -28.38 22.44
N ARG A 123 27.03 -27.81 21.23
CA ARG A 123 28.16 -27.12 20.60
C ARG A 123 28.22 -25.66 21.03
N CYS A 124 29.42 -25.20 21.37
CA CYS A 124 29.62 -23.80 21.72
C CYS A 124 29.34 -22.89 20.51
N PRO A 125 28.46 -21.87 20.63
CA PRO A 125 28.13 -20.97 19.51
C PRO A 125 29.29 -20.06 19.10
N SER A 126 30.31 -19.91 19.96
CA SER A 126 31.47 -19.04 19.68
C SER A 126 32.65 -19.76 19.03
N CYS A 127 32.86 -21.05 19.31
CA CYS A 127 34.04 -21.80 18.82
C CYS A 127 33.73 -23.19 18.26
N SER A 128 32.46 -23.59 18.25
CA SER A 128 31.96 -24.87 17.70
C SER A 128 32.51 -26.14 18.37
N GLN A 129 33.20 -26.02 19.51
CA GLN A 129 33.65 -27.14 20.33
C GLN A 129 32.43 -27.85 20.93
N SER A 130 32.43 -29.19 20.93
CA SER A 130 31.42 -29.97 21.65
C SER A 130 31.64 -29.85 23.16
N VAL A 131 30.54 -29.58 23.86
CA VAL A 131 30.51 -29.38 25.30
C VAL A 131 29.44 -30.30 25.90
N ALA A 132 29.66 -30.76 27.13
CA ALA A 132 28.66 -31.54 27.85
C ALA A 132 27.35 -30.74 28.02
N ASN A 133 26.21 -31.43 27.95
CA ASN A 133 24.88 -30.80 27.95
C ASN A 133 24.56 -29.98 29.22
N ASP A 134 25.28 -30.24 30.31
CA ASP A 134 25.18 -29.58 31.61
C ASP A 134 26.18 -28.42 31.81
N ALA A 135 27.07 -28.18 30.85
CA ALA A 135 28.08 -27.13 30.97
C ALA A 135 27.47 -25.73 30.75
N ARG A 136 27.66 -24.84 31.71
CA ARG A 136 27.23 -23.42 31.64
C ARG A 136 28.18 -22.51 30.87
N PHE A 137 29.44 -22.94 30.71
CA PHE A 137 30.49 -22.20 29.99
C PHE A 137 31.28 -23.16 29.11
N CYS A 138 31.72 -22.69 27.94
CA CYS A 138 32.57 -23.46 27.05
C CYS A 138 33.97 -23.63 27.65
N PRO A 139 34.47 -24.86 27.85
CA PRO A 139 35.80 -25.11 28.41
C PRO A 139 36.95 -24.69 27.48
N ALA A 140 36.69 -24.50 26.17
CA ALA A 140 37.71 -24.13 25.20
C ALA A 140 37.87 -22.62 25.02
N CYS A 141 36.79 -21.83 25.12
CA CYS A 141 36.84 -20.39 24.85
C CYS A 141 36.23 -19.51 25.95
N GLY A 142 35.65 -20.09 27.00
CA GLY A 142 35.02 -19.36 28.11
C GLY A 142 33.68 -18.70 27.78
N ALA A 143 33.13 -18.89 26.58
CA ALA A 143 31.83 -18.33 26.21
C ALA A 143 30.70 -18.92 27.08
N SER A 144 29.79 -18.06 27.56
CA SER A 144 28.58 -18.49 28.25
C SER A 144 27.71 -19.32 27.30
N LEU A 145 27.27 -20.48 27.78
CA LEU A 145 26.32 -21.37 27.11
C LEU A 145 24.91 -21.20 27.67
N GLU A 146 24.76 -20.49 28.79
CA GLU A 146 23.51 -19.87 29.20
C GLU A 146 23.27 -18.67 28.26
N GLY A 147 22.75 -18.95 27.07
CA GLY A 147 22.15 -17.93 26.23
C GLY A 147 20.89 -17.44 26.92
N LYS A 148 20.73 -16.11 27.05
CA LYS A 148 19.38 -15.58 27.26
C LYS A 148 18.52 -16.16 26.15
N GLU A 149 17.43 -16.83 26.51
CA GLU A 149 16.32 -17.14 25.61
C GLU A 149 15.72 -15.81 25.14
N GLU A 150 16.43 -15.12 24.25
CA GLU A 150 15.85 -14.06 23.45
C GLU A 150 15.09 -14.76 22.35
N VAL A 151 13.88 -15.19 22.70
CA VAL A 151 12.83 -15.57 21.78
C VAL A 151 12.67 -14.43 20.78
N GLN A 152 13.22 -14.61 19.57
CA GLN A 152 13.09 -13.60 18.52
C GLN A 152 11.75 -13.82 17.84
N GLN A 153 10.84 -12.87 17.99
CA GLN A 153 9.62 -12.84 17.19
C GLN A 153 10.03 -12.76 15.71
N VAL A 154 9.69 -13.78 14.92
CA VAL A 154 10.10 -13.87 13.51
C VAL A 154 9.12 -13.18 12.60
N ASP A 155 7.87 -13.03 13.06
CA ASP A 155 6.83 -12.35 12.31
C ASP A 155 5.88 -11.51 13.17
N PHE A 156 5.25 -10.53 12.53
CA PHE A 156 4.28 -9.65 13.16
C PHE A 156 2.93 -10.32 13.31
N ARG A 157 2.26 -10.02 14.43
CA ARG A 157 0.83 -10.33 14.60
C ARG A 157 0.01 -9.17 14.06
N VAL A 158 -0.32 -9.22 12.77
CA VAL A 158 -1.15 -8.20 12.11
C VAL A 158 -2.57 -8.27 12.70
N PRO A 159 -3.14 -7.15 13.18
CA PRO A 159 -4.48 -7.16 13.75
C PRO A 159 -5.57 -7.32 12.68
N ASP A 160 -6.61 -8.09 13.00
CA ASP A 160 -7.78 -8.32 12.13
C ASP A 160 -8.65 -7.06 11.93
N THR A 161 -8.51 -6.07 12.82
CA THR A 161 -9.25 -4.80 12.76
C THR A 161 -8.32 -3.61 12.96
N GLY A 162 -8.64 -2.49 12.32
CA GLY A 162 -7.87 -1.25 12.41
C GLY A 162 -6.80 -1.16 11.33
N LEU A 163 -5.81 -0.30 11.55
CA LEU A 163 -4.75 0.00 10.59
C LEU A 163 -3.40 -0.40 11.18
N ALA A 164 -2.56 -1.08 10.41
CA ALA A 164 -1.19 -1.38 10.80
C ALA A 164 -0.19 -0.97 9.72
N ILE A 165 0.98 -0.49 10.12
CA ILE A 165 2.06 -0.11 9.21
C ILE A 165 3.32 -0.87 9.60
N GLN A 166 3.87 -1.63 8.66
CA GLN A 166 5.17 -2.26 8.81
C GLN A 166 6.25 -1.49 8.04
N PHE A 167 7.45 -1.39 8.59
CA PHE A 167 8.60 -0.82 7.89
C PHE A 167 9.92 -1.36 8.41
N ALA A 168 10.93 -1.44 7.56
CA ALA A 168 12.27 -1.91 7.93
C ALA A 168 13.17 -0.76 8.42
N ASP A 169 14.21 -1.12 9.18
CA ASP A 169 15.36 -0.26 9.46
C ASP A 169 15.85 0.44 8.19
N SER A 170 16.14 1.73 8.32
CA SER A 170 16.55 2.58 7.20
C SER A 170 17.62 3.59 7.61
N THR A 171 18.48 3.93 6.65
CA THR A 171 19.46 5.03 6.78
C THR A 171 18.88 6.39 6.36
N ALA A 172 17.59 6.46 5.99
CA ALA A 172 16.94 7.70 5.63
C ALA A 172 16.91 8.68 6.82
N ALA A 173 17.10 9.98 6.56
CA ALA A 173 17.13 11.00 7.61
C ALA A 173 15.82 11.05 8.44
N THR A 174 14.69 10.72 7.83
CA THR A 174 13.37 10.70 8.50
C THR A 174 13.10 9.42 9.30
N PHE A 175 14.01 8.44 9.29
CA PHE A 175 13.79 7.16 9.98
C PHE A 175 13.63 7.32 11.49
N GLY A 176 14.43 8.19 12.13
CA GLY A 176 14.31 8.43 13.57
C GLY A 176 12.94 9.00 13.96
N GLU A 177 12.39 9.88 13.13
CA GLU A 177 11.03 10.43 13.31
C GLU A 177 9.97 9.35 13.12
N ALA A 178 10.11 8.50 12.10
CA ALA A 178 9.21 7.38 11.84
C ALA A 178 9.21 6.36 13.00
N LEU A 179 10.40 6.01 13.51
CA LEU A 179 10.54 5.09 14.64
C LEU A 179 9.86 5.65 15.89
N LYS A 180 10.09 6.94 16.19
CA LYS A 180 9.45 7.61 17.32
C LYS A 180 7.91 7.64 17.19
N ALA A 181 7.40 7.92 15.99
CA ALA A 181 5.97 7.90 15.72
C ALA A 181 5.38 6.48 15.88
N ALA A 182 6.09 5.45 15.41
CA ALA A 182 5.67 4.05 15.55
C ALA A 182 5.65 3.58 17.01
N GLN A 183 6.68 3.93 17.80
CA GLN A 183 6.76 3.60 19.22
C GLN A 183 5.68 4.28 20.08
N GLY A 184 5.10 5.37 19.58
CA GLY A 184 3.97 6.04 20.22
C GLY A 184 2.59 5.44 19.88
N SER A 185 2.53 4.41 19.03
CA SER A 185 1.27 3.76 18.65
C SER A 185 0.72 2.85 19.76
N SER A 186 -0.53 2.38 19.61
CA SER A 186 -1.21 1.60 20.65
C SER A 186 -0.59 0.22 20.88
N ASP A 187 -0.10 -0.40 19.80
CA ASP A 187 0.67 -1.64 19.85
C ASP A 187 1.85 -1.53 18.87
N TYR A 188 3.04 -1.72 19.42
CA TYR A 188 4.31 -1.60 18.70
C TYR A 188 5.07 -2.91 18.81
N GLN A 189 5.39 -3.49 17.66
CA GLN A 189 6.07 -4.78 17.56
C GLN A 189 7.39 -4.61 16.79
N THR A 190 8.33 -5.51 17.04
CA THR A 190 9.59 -5.62 16.29
C THR A 190 9.90 -7.07 15.97
N CYS A 191 10.41 -7.33 14.75
CA CYS A 191 10.89 -8.66 14.37
C CYS A 191 12.19 -8.56 13.56
N GLN A 192 12.97 -9.64 13.51
CA GLN A 192 14.15 -9.73 12.65
C GLN A 192 13.79 -10.48 11.36
N ARG A 193 13.91 -9.83 10.21
CA ARG A 193 13.76 -10.46 8.89
C ARG A 193 14.99 -10.20 8.04
N MET A 194 15.62 -11.24 7.51
CA MET A 194 16.84 -11.15 6.69
C MET A 194 17.96 -10.26 7.29
N LYS A 195 18.20 -10.36 8.61
CA LYS A 195 19.16 -9.54 9.39
C LYS A 195 18.84 -8.04 9.45
N LYS A 196 17.60 -7.66 9.17
CA LYS A 196 17.11 -6.30 9.37
C LYS A 196 16.02 -6.33 10.43
N THR A 197 16.07 -5.35 11.32
CA THR A 197 14.94 -5.09 12.21
C THR A 197 13.80 -4.53 11.37
N TRP A 198 12.63 -5.10 11.55
CA TRP A 198 11.37 -4.53 11.10
C TRP A 198 10.60 -4.03 12.29
N HIS A 199 9.76 -3.03 12.05
CA HIS A 199 8.87 -2.43 13.01
C HIS A 199 7.44 -2.52 12.51
N MET A 200 6.50 -2.67 13.43
CA MET A 200 5.08 -2.51 13.15
C MET A 200 4.45 -1.57 14.17
N ALA A 201 3.61 -0.66 13.67
CA ALA A 201 2.77 0.22 14.47
C ALA A 201 1.30 -0.10 14.19
N VAL A 202 0.49 -0.15 15.24
CA VAL A 202 -0.94 -0.45 15.16
C VAL A 202 -1.78 0.74 15.62
N PHE A 203 -2.79 1.06 14.82
CA PHE A 203 -3.77 2.13 15.00
C PHE A 203 -5.17 1.51 15.06
N PRO A 204 -5.69 1.19 16.27
CA PRO A 204 -6.93 0.42 16.43
C PRO A 204 -8.19 1.09 15.88
N SER A 205 -8.19 2.43 15.76
CA SER A 205 -9.31 3.19 15.18
C SER A 205 -9.58 2.82 13.72
N GLY A 206 -8.56 2.38 12.99
CA GLY A 206 -8.61 2.23 11.54
C GLY A 206 -8.61 3.55 10.78
N GLU A 207 -8.60 4.69 11.47
CA GLU A 207 -8.62 6.01 10.86
C GLU A 207 -7.26 6.37 10.29
N VAL A 208 -7.21 6.67 9.00
CA VAL A 208 -5.97 7.00 8.28
C VAL A 208 -5.28 8.24 8.88
N GLN A 209 -6.04 9.13 9.52
CA GLN A 209 -5.55 10.35 10.15
C GLN A 209 -4.60 10.06 11.32
N ASP A 210 -4.88 9.02 12.10
CA ASP A 210 -4.07 8.66 13.28
C ASP A 210 -2.68 8.16 12.86
N ALA A 211 -2.60 7.51 11.70
CA ALA A 211 -1.35 7.01 11.13
C ALA A 211 -0.63 8.04 10.24
N LEU A 212 -1.23 9.21 9.97
CA LEU A 212 -0.69 10.19 9.03
C LEU A 212 0.71 10.70 9.40
N PRO A 213 1.04 11.00 10.68
CA PRO A 213 2.38 11.42 11.06
C PRO A 213 3.46 10.37 10.70
N LEU A 214 3.16 9.09 10.97
CA LEU A 214 4.05 7.98 10.60
C LEU A 214 4.15 7.85 9.08
N ALA A 215 3.03 7.88 8.36
CA ALA A 215 3.02 7.77 6.90
C ALA A 215 3.82 8.89 6.21
N GLN A 216 3.76 10.13 6.74
CA GLN A 216 4.56 11.25 6.25
C GLN A 216 6.06 11.03 6.48
N ALA A 217 6.46 10.59 7.67
CA ALA A 217 7.86 10.27 7.98
C ALA A 217 8.41 9.12 7.12
N LEU A 218 7.54 8.20 6.68
CA LEU A 218 7.87 7.06 5.83
C LEU A 218 7.87 7.38 4.31
N SER A 219 7.51 8.59 3.89
CA SER A 219 7.36 9.00 2.47
C SER A 219 8.53 8.57 1.57
N GLY A 220 9.76 8.65 2.05
CA GLY A 220 10.98 8.26 1.30
C GLY A 220 11.49 6.83 1.53
N ILE A 221 10.87 6.06 2.42
CA ILE A 221 11.37 4.74 2.85
C ILE A 221 10.68 3.63 2.08
N ARG A 222 11.42 2.91 1.22
CA ARG A 222 10.85 1.92 0.28
C ARG A 222 10.28 0.67 0.94
N ASN A 223 10.94 0.16 1.98
CA ASN A 223 10.56 -1.10 2.61
C ASN A 223 9.49 -0.83 3.67
N ARG A 224 8.25 -0.67 3.19
CA ARG A 224 7.08 -0.41 4.02
C ARG A 224 5.85 -1.13 3.46
N LYS A 225 4.93 -1.49 4.34
CA LYS A 225 3.65 -2.11 4.03
C LYS A 225 2.56 -1.50 4.91
N ALA A 226 1.33 -1.48 4.42
CA ALA A 226 0.17 -1.04 5.17
C ALA A 226 -0.90 -2.13 5.14
N PHE A 227 -1.60 -2.29 6.25
CA PHE A 227 -2.66 -3.27 6.44
C PHE A 227 -3.90 -2.56 6.96
N LEU A 228 -5.06 -2.86 6.40
CA LEU A 228 -6.35 -2.37 6.90
C LEU A 228 -7.24 -3.57 7.15
N ASN A 229 -7.67 -3.75 8.40
CA ASN A 229 -8.48 -4.87 8.86
C ASN A 229 -7.89 -6.23 8.44
N GLY A 230 -6.64 -6.48 8.83
CA GLY A 230 -5.92 -7.72 8.50
C GLY A 230 -5.42 -7.86 7.06
N GLN A 231 -5.89 -7.03 6.12
CA GLN A 231 -5.54 -7.16 4.70
C GLN A 231 -4.44 -6.19 4.29
N GLU A 232 -3.41 -6.67 3.57
CA GLU A 232 -2.39 -5.79 2.97
C GLU A 232 -3.04 -4.91 1.89
N VAL A 233 -2.91 -3.60 2.03
CA VAL A 233 -3.46 -2.61 1.10
C VAL A 233 -2.30 -1.84 0.46
N PRO A 234 -2.35 -1.54 -0.86
CA PRO A 234 -1.35 -0.71 -1.51
C PRO A 234 -1.14 0.62 -0.79
N TRP A 235 0.12 1.00 -0.56
CA TRP A 235 0.46 2.22 0.18
C TRP A 235 -0.23 3.48 -0.38
N ASP A 236 -0.21 3.64 -1.70
CA ASP A 236 -0.78 4.80 -2.40
C ASP A 236 -2.31 4.84 -2.35
N GLU A 237 -2.95 3.71 -2.03
CA GLU A 237 -4.39 3.64 -1.88
C GLU A 237 -4.86 4.26 -0.56
N LEU A 238 -4.09 4.09 0.52
CA LEU A 238 -4.36 4.70 1.83
C LEU A 238 -3.72 6.07 1.95
N PHE A 239 -2.47 6.22 1.51
CA PHE A 239 -1.63 7.39 1.80
C PHE A 239 -1.19 8.16 0.54
N GLY A 240 -1.83 7.93 -0.61
CA GLY A 240 -1.50 8.64 -1.86
C GLY A 240 -1.62 10.17 -1.76
N PHE A 241 -2.39 10.68 -0.79
CA PHE A 241 -2.53 12.10 -0.51
C PHE A 241 -1.47 12.67 0.45
N SER A 242 -0.72 11.83 1.16
CA SER A 242 0.13 12.25 2.30
C SER A 242 1.15 13.33 1.93
N TRP A 243 1.78 13.20 0.77
CA TRP A 243 2.72 14.20 0.24
C TRP A 243 2.04 15.54 -0.08
N CYS A 244 0.85 15.50 -0.68
CA CYS A 244 0.07 16.70 -1.00
C CYS A 244 -0.37 17.41 0.29
N ALA A 245 -0.81 16.64 1.30
CA ALA A 245 -1.16 17.18 2.61
C ALA A 245 0.04 17.80 3.35
N ALA A 246 1.23 17.17 3.27
CA ALA A 246 2.45 17.74 3.84
C ALA A 246 2.84 19.06 3.18
N ARG A 247 2.73 19.17 1.85
CA ARG A 247 2.92 20.44 1.12
C ARG A 247 1.89 21.50 1.47
N ARG A 248 0.62 21.09 1.64
CA ARG A 248 -0.44 21.99 2.10
C ARG A 248 -0.11 22.59 3.47
N ALA A 249 0.41 21.79 4.40
CA ALA A 249 0.73 22.23 5.76
C ALA A 249 1.84 23.31 5.80
N THR A 250 2.74 23.33 4.82
CA THR A 250 3.82 24.32 4.71
C THR A 250 3.51 25.45 3.72
N ALA A 251 2.36 25.41 3.04
CA ALA A 251 1.96 26.46 2.11
C ALA A 251 1.56 27.74 2.85
N TYR A 252 1.84 28.90 2.25
CA TYR A 252 1.46 30.21 2.80
C TYR A 252 -0.05 30.35 3.04
N ARG A 253 -0.87 29.73 2.18
CA ARG A 253 -2.34 29.69 2.30
C ARG A 253 -2.84 28.25 2.11
N PRO A 254 -2.90 27.45 3.19
CA PRO A 254 -3.20 26.01 3.11
C PRO A 254 -4.55 25.67 2.47
N VAL A 255 -5.59 26.49 2.69
CA VAL A 255 -6.90 26.24 2.08
C VAL A 255 -6.86 26.53 0.58
N GLU A 256 -6.29 27.67 0.17
CA GLU A 256 -6.17 28.06 -1.25
C GLU A 256 -5.25 27.13 -2.05
N TYR A 257 -4.28 26.50 -1.39
CA TYR A 257 -3.44 25.44 -2.00
C TYR A 257 -4.28 24.31 -2.59
N CYS A 258 -5.32 23.86 -1.89
CA CYS A 258 -6.22 22.82 -2.38
C CYS A 258 -6.96 23.24 -3.66
N PHE A 259 -7.14 24.55 -3.89
CA PHE A 259 -7.76 25.08 -5.09
C PHE A 259 -6.78 25.31 -6.23
N GLY A 260 -5.48 24.99 -6.09
CA GLY A 260 -4.48 25.19 -7.14
C GLY A 260 -4.07 26.65 -7.34
N LYS A 261 -4.29 27.50 -6.31
CA LYS A 261 -3.98 28.94 -6.37
C LYS A 261 -2.50 29.22 -6.58
N ASP A 262 -1.65 28.41 -5.97
CA ASP A 262 -0.19 28.47 -6.08
C ASP A 262 0.32 28.23 -7.51
N GLU A 263 -0.44 27.48 -8.31
CA GLU A 263 -0.10 27.12 -9.70
C GLU A 263 -0.81 28.00 -10.73
N ASN A 264 -1.58 29.01 -10.29
CA ASN A 264 -2.46 29.82 -11.12
C ASN A 264 -3.45 28.98 -11.95
N ARG A 265 -3.88 27.84 -11.40
CA ARG A 265 -4.82 26.90 -12.01
C ARG A 265 -5.93 26.61 -11.01
N VAL A 266 -6.88 27.53 -10.94
CA VAL A 266 -7.97 27.43 -9.96
C VAL A 266 -8.94 26.33 -10.39
N ASN A 267 -9.21 25.38 -9.51
CA ASN A 267 -10.26 24.37 -9.69
C ASN A 267 -11.48 24.69 -8.81
N PRO A 268 -12.72 24.40 -9.23
CA PRO A 268 -13.89 24.63 -8.40
C PRO A 268 -14.08 23.58 -7.29
N TRP A 269 -13.38 22.45 -7.37
CA TRP A 269 -13.67 21.22 -6.62
C TRP A 269 -13.08 21.17 -5.22
N GLY A 270 -12.19 22.11 -4.86
CA GLY A 270 -11.49 22.13 -3.58
C GLY A 270 -10.40 21.06 -3.44
N CYS A 271 -9.91 20.52 -4.56
CA CYS A 271 -8.74 19.64 -4.57
C CYS A 271 -8.01 19.71 -5.92
N LYS A 272 -6.75 20.14 -5.92
CA LYS A 272 -5.91 20.22 -7.12
C LYS A 272 -5.62 18.86 -7.75
N GLN A 273 -5.78 17.77 -6.99
CA GLN A 273 -5.67 16.41 -7.50
C GLN A 273 -6.90 15.98 -8.33
N SER A 274 -7.95 16.81 -8.40
CA SER A 274 -9.08 16.59 -9.30
C SER A 274 -8.69 16.66 -10.77
N LYS A 275 -7.62 17.41 -11.11
CA LYS A 275 -7.14 17.65 -12.48
C LYS A 275 -8.22 18.24 -13.42
N MET A 276 -9.22 18.89 -12.86
CA MET A 276 -10.35 19.47 -13.58
C MET A 276 -10.38 20.98 -13.32
N ASP A 277 -9.29 21.65 -13.69
CA ASP A 277 -9.13 23.09 -13.47
C ASP A 277 -10.14 23.89 -14.30
N TRP A 278 -10.47 25.10 -13.83
CA TRP A 278 -11.31 26.04 -14.57
C TRP A 278 -10.45 26.88 -15.52
N VAL A 279 -10.03 26.26 -16.61
CA VAL A 279 -9.25 26.89 -17.69
C VAL A 279 -9.95 26.65 -19.02
N GLU A 280 -9.77 27.56 -19.98
CA GLU A 280 -10.51 27.51 -21.26
C GLU A 280 -10.28 26.21 -22.04
N TRP A 281 -9.12 25.57 -21.89
CA TRP A 281 -8.76 24.33 -22.58
C TRP A 281 -9.01 23.07 -21.74
N ALA A 282 -9.81 23.13 -20.68
CA ALA A 282 -10.08 21.95 -19.86
C ALA A 282 -11.08 21.01 -20.56
N ASP A 283 -10.68 19.76 -20.78
CA ASP A 283 -11.46 18.75 -21.53
C ASP A 283 -12.84 18.47 -20.93
N TRP A 284 -13.00 18.67 -19.62
CA TRP A 284 -14.26 18.38 -18.95
C TRP A 284 -15.41 19.32 -19.35
N PHE A 285 -15.12 20.46 -19.98
CA PHE A 285 -16.18 21.29 -20.57
C PHE A 285 -16.79 20.68 -21.84
N SER A 286 -16.17 19.65 -22.42
CA SER A 286 -16.71 18.83 -23.51
C SER A 286 -17.44 17.57 -23.00
N TYR A 287 -17.67 17.45 -21.69
CA TYR A 287 -18.47 16.35 -21.12
C TYR A 287 -19.95 16.70 -21.19
N GLY A 288 -20.57 16.36 -22.31
CA GLY A 288 -21.96 16.70 -22.58
C GLY A 288 -22.37 16.35 -24.00
N ARG A 289 -23.42 17.02 -24.48
CA ARG A 289 -23.90 16.87 -25.85
C ARG A 289 -24.59 18.14 -26.33
N TRP A 290 -24.56 18.33 -27.65
CA TRP A 290 -25.37 19.35 -28.31
C TRP A 290 -26.82 18.86 -28.47
N GLU A 291 -27.76 19.70 -28.04
CA GLU A 291 -29.19 19.51 -28.27
C GLU A 291 -29.69 20.57 -29.26
N LYS A 292 -30.60 20.18 -30.16
CA LYS A 292 -31.23 21.13 -31.08
C LYS A 292 -32.12 22.07 -30.28
N GLY A 293 -31.95 23.38 -30.45
CA GLY A 293 -32.90 24.33 -29.88
C GLY A 293 -34.24 24.34 -30.61
N GLY A 294 -35.25 24.95 -30.00
CA GLY A 294 -36.61 25.01 -30.55
C GLY A 294 -36.73 25.84 -31.84
N LEU A 295 -37.89 25.75 -32.51
CA LEU A 295 -38.22 26.41 -33.79
C LEU A 295 -38.00 27.94 -33.84
N LEU A 296 -37.99 28.62 -32.69
CA LEU A 296 -37.80 30.06 -32.53
C LEU A 296 -36.55 30.40 -31.69
N GLY A 297 -35.69 29.40 -31.43
CA GLY A 297 -34.55 29.47 -30.52
C GLY A 297 -33.18 29.34 -31.22
N PRO A 298 -32.08 29.41 -30.44
CA PRO A 298 -30.72 29.15 -30.93
C PRO A 298 -30.64 27.77 -31.57
N LYS A 299 -29.79 27.58 -32.59
CA LYS A 299 -29.73 26.30 -33.32
C LYS A 299 -29.27 25.14 -32.44
N PHE A 300 -28.33 25.40 -31.54
CA PHE A 300 -27.73 24.39 -30.67
C PHE A 300 -27.59 24.92 -29.24
N VAL A 301 -27.88 24.05 -28.28
CA VAL A 301 -27.69 24.31 -26.84
C VAL A 301 -26.83 23.16 -26.30
N TRP A 302 -25.78 23.49 -25.57
CA TRP A 302 -24.94 22.51 -24.92
C TRP A 302 -25.62 22.01 -23.65
N ARG A 303 -25.73 20.70 -23.44
CA ARG A 303 -26.15 20.10 -22.18
C ARG A 303 -24.96 19.41 -21.52
N PHE A 304 -24.65 19.79 -20.28
CA PHE A 304 -23.61 19.13 -19.50
C PHE A 304 -24.05 17.73 -19.06
N ASP A 305 -23.14 16.78 -19.16
CA ASP A 305 -23.27 15.45 -18.57
C ASP A 305 -22.68 15.46 -17.16
N LYS A 306 -23.49 15.88 -16.19
CA LYS A 306 -23.09 15.99 -14.79
C LYS A 306 -22.72 14.64 -14.17
N ASP A 307 -23.30 13.54 -14.65
CA ASP A 307 -22.97 12.19 -14.17
C ASP A 307 -21.58 11.77 -14.62
N ARG A 308 -21.21 12.07 -15.88
CA ARG A 308 -19.84 11.86 -16.37
C ARG A 308 -18.84 12.73 -15.61
N ILE A 309 -19.12 14.01 -15.39
CA ILE A 309 -18.25 14.91 -14.60
C ILE A 309 -18.06 14.35 -13.18
N LYS A 310 -19.15 13.90 -12.53
CA LYS A 310 -19.11 13.28 -11.20
C LYS A 310 -18.25 12.01 -11.19
N HIS A 311 -18.39 11.16 -12.19
CA HIS A 311 -17.61 9.93 -12.32
C HIS A 311 -16.11 10.22 -12.50
N GLU A 312 -15.77 11.19 -13.35
CA GLU A 312 -14.38 11.61 -13.56
C GLU A 312 -13.75 12.16 -12.27
N LEU A 313 -14.49 13.00 -11.54
CA LEU A 313 -14.05 13.51 -10.23
C LEU A 313 -13.79 12.39 -9.23
N ALA A 314 -14.71 11.43 -9.11
CA ALA A 314 -14.55 10.30 -8.20
C ALA A 314 -13.31 9.47 -8.56
N THR A 315 -13.05 9.27 -9.84
CA THR A 315 -11.87 8.55 -10.35
C THR A 315 -10.58 9.29 -10.02
N ASN A 316 -10.50 10.59 -10.34
CA ASN A 316 -9.31 11.41 -10.08
C ASN A 316 -9.02 11.56 -8.58
N LEU A 317 -10.06 11.63 -7.75
CA LEU A 317 -9.95 11.82 -6.31
C LEU A 317 -9.86 10.52 -5.50
N TYR A 318 -9.92 9.34 -6.13
CA TYR A 318 -9.87 8.05 -5.41
C TYR A 318 -8.65 7.91 -4.49
N ARG A 319 -7.47 8.34 -4.96
CA ARG A 319 -6.21 8.34 -4.18
C ARG A 319 -6.20 9.36 -3.03
N CYS A 320 -7.13 10.30 -3.05
CA CYS A 320 -7.28 11.36 -2.05
C CYS A 320 -8.49 11.16 -1.14
N ARG A 321 -9.22 10.04 -1.24
CA ARG A 321 -10.48 9.82 -0.51
C ARG A 321 -10.35 9.84 1.02
N PHE A 322 -9.15 9.55 1.52
CA PHE A 322 -8.83 9.61 2.95
C PHE A 322 -8.15 10.91 3.37
N CYS A 323 -8.00 11.88 2.46
CA CYS A 323 -7.41 13.17 2.78
C CYS A 323 -8.33 13.93 3.74
N PRO A 324 -7.85 14.38 4.92
CA PRO A 324 -8.68 15.10 5.89
C PRO A 324 -9.11 16.49 5.40
N HIS A 325 -8.55 16.96 4.28
CA HIS A 325 -8.85 18.27 3.69
C HIS A 325 -9.77 18.17 2.47
N LEU A 326 -10.12 16.95 2.04
CA LEU A 326 -11.06 16.77 0.93
C LEU A 326 -12.49 17.02 1.42
N ASN A 327 -13.11 18.09 0.95
CA ASN A 327 -14.51 18.38 1.23
C ASN A 327 -15.40 17.78 0.13
N THR A 328 -15.95 16.60 0.38
CA THR A 328 -16.80 15.92 -0.61
C THR A 328 -18.10 16.66 -0.89
N ARG A 329 -18.65 17.34 0.11
CA ARG A 329 -19.85 18.16 -0.03
C ARG A 329 -19.63 19.34 -0.98
N LEU A 330 -18.42 19.90 -1.02
CA LEU A 330 -18.12 21.04 -1.89
C LEU A 330 -18.29 20.69 -3.38
N PHE A 331 -17.71 19.58 -3.85
CA PHE A 331 -17.84 19.24 -5.27
C PHE A 331 -19.28 18.88 -5.65
N GLU A 332 -20.07 18.31 -4.73
CA GLU A 332 -21.50 18.08 -4.95
C GLU A 332 -22.27 19.38 -5.13
N GLU A 333 -22.00 20.39 -4.31
CA GLU A 333 -22.61 21.72 -4.45
C GLU A 333 -22.19 22.40 -5.77
N VAL A 334 -20.93 22.29 -6.15
CA VAL A 334 -20.44 22.78 -7.45
C VAL A 334 -21.17 22.11 -8.61
N LEU A 335 -21.32 20.78 -8.59
CA LEU A 335 -22.06 20.04 -9.64
C LEU A 335 -23.52 20.47 -9.73
N LYS A 336 -24.18 20.74 -8.60
CA LYS A 336 -25.56 21.26 -8.59
C LYS A 336 -25.64 22.64 -9.24
N LEU A 337 -24.69 23.51 -8.93
CA LEU A 337 -24.65 24.91 -9.40
C LEU A 337 -24.13 25.08 -10.82
N LEU A 338 -23.40 24.10 -11.36
CA LEU A 338 -23.04 24.08 -12.77
C LEU A 338 -24.33 24.13 -13.62
N PRO A 339 -24.40 24.95 -14.69
CA PRO A 339 -25.61 25.00 -15.52
C PRO A 339 -25.91 23.63 -16.13
N ASP A 340 -27.19 23.25 -16.20
CA ASP A 340 -27.58 22.04 -16.93
C ASP A 340 -27.38 22.24 -18.44
N THR A 341 -27.61 23.46 -18.91
CA THR A 341 -27.49 23.83 -20.32
C THR A 341 -26.87 25.20 -20.51
N VAL A 342 -26.08 25.35 -21.57
CA VAL A 342 -25.43 26.61 -21.97
C VAL A 342 -25.73 26.90 -23.44
N ASN A 343 -25.97 28.17 -23.74
CA ASN A 343 -26.06 28.65 -25.11
C ASN A 343 -25.01 29.73 -25.37
N PRO A 344 -23.90 29.41 -26.07
CA PRO A 344 -22.84 30.38 -26.38
C PRO A 344 -23.29 31.58 -27.22
N GLU A 345 -24.42 31.51 -27.93
CA GLU A 345 -24.94 32.64 -28.72
C GLU A 345 -25.67 33.69 -27.87
N LYS A 346 -26.18 33.29 -26.69
CA LYS A 346 -26.96 34.17 -25.80
C LYS A 346 -26.25 34.45 -24.48
N ASP A 347 -25.38 33.56 -24.05
CA ASP A 347 -24.62 33.68 -22.82
C ASP A 347 -23.18 34.09 -23.11
N ARG A 348 -22.87 35.36 -22.87
CA ARG A 348 -21.54 35.95 -23.10
C ARG A 348 -20.46 35.37 -22.20
N ASP A 349 -20.84 34.67 -21.13
CA ASP A 349 -19.89 34.07 -20.21
C ASP A 349 -19.41 32.68 -20.71
N TRP A 350 -19.88 32.25 -21.89
CA TRP A 350 -19.48 31.00 -22.55
C TRP A 350 -19.21 31.21 -24.04
N LYS A 351 -18.27 30.45 -24.59
CA LYS A 351 -17.98 30.36 -26.03
C LYS A 351 -17.98 28.89 -26.48
N TYR A 352 -18.04 28.66 -27.78
CA TYR A 352 -17.85 27.31 -28.34
C TYR A 352 -16.43 26.81 -28.07
N SER A 353 -16.25 25.51 -27.85
CA SER A 353 -14.93 24.88 -28.02
C SER A 353 -14.57 24.88 -29.51
N ASP A 354 -13.34 25.26 -29.85
CA ASP A 354 -12.85 25.26 -31.23
C ASP A 354 -11.95 24.06 -31.51
N ASN A 355 -12.34 23.24 -32.48
CA ASN A 355 -11.56 22.11 -32.98
C ASN A 355 -11.48 22.15 -34.50
N TYR A 356 -10.30 21.80 -35.03
CA TYR A 356 -10.08 21.70 -36.48
C TYR A 356 -10.66 20.42 -37.08
N GLU A 357 -10.74 19.35 -36.28
CA GLU A 357 -11.20 18.04 -36.71
C GLU A 357 -12.61 17.75 -36.18
N GLN A 358 -13.39 17.03 -36.98
CA GLN A 358 -14.70 16.55 -36.57
C GLN A 358 -14.54 15.41 -35.57
N SER A 359 -15.12 15.56 -34.38
CA SER A 359 -15.25 14.49 -33.39
C SER A 359 -16.70 13.97 -33.30
N PRO A 360 -16.92 12.74 -32.80
CA PRO A 360 -18.27 12.21 -32.62
C PRO A 360 -19.14 13.14 -31.76
N GLY A 361 -20.32 13.52 -32.28
CA GLY A 361 -21.25 14.42 -31.59
C GLY A 361 -20.91 15.91 -31.68
N SER A 362 -19.80 16.28 -32.33
CA SER A 362 -19.49 17.69 -32.60
C SER A 362 -20.45 18.31 -33.62
N ILE A 363 -20.65 19.63 -33.50
CA ILE A 363 -21.41 20.44 -34.44
C ILE A 363 -20.48 21.34 -35.24
N LYS A 364 -20.90 21.67 -36.45
CA LYS A 364 -20.22 22.65 -37.29
C LYS A 364 -20.69 24.05 -36.92
N VAL A 365 -19.76 24.92 -36.54
CA VAL A 365 -20.03 26.29 -36.11
C VAL A 365 -19.40 27.27 -37.11
N THR A 366 -20.16 28.30 -37.48
CA THR A 366 -19.67 29.42 -38.29
C THR A 366 -19.85 30.70 -37.49
N VAL A 367 -18.74 31.31 -37.07
CA VAL A 367 -18.74 32.58 -36.34
C VAL A 367 -18.27 33.68 -37.28
N THR A 368 -18.94 34.84 -37.23
CA THR A 368 -18.48 36.04 -37.94
C THR A 368 -17.79 36.96 -36.93
N GLU A 369 -16.50 37.21 -37.13
CA GLU A 369 -15.70 38.08 -36.28
C GLU A 369 -15.33 39.36 -37.03
N GLY A 370 -15.38 40.51 -36.34
CA GLY A 370 -15.10 41.84 -36.91
C GLY A 370 -16.29 42.78 -36.88
N LYS A 371 -16.08 44.02 -37.35
CA LYS A 371 -17.13 45.06 -37.48
C LYS A 371 -17.00 45.75 -38.83
N GLY A 372 -18.14 46.02 -39.48
CA GLY A 372 -18.19 46.71 -40.78
C GLY A 372 -17.57 45.86 -41.90
N ASP A 373 -16.78 46.51 -42.76
CA ASP A 373 -16.22 45.89 -43.98
C ASP A 373 -15.09 44.88 -43.73
N PHE A 374 -14.67 44.69 -42.47
CA PHE A 374 -13.60 43.76 -42.05
C PHE A 374 -14.15 42.55 -41.27
N ALA A 375 -15.32 42.05 -41.64
CA ALA A 375 -15.90 40.85 -41.06
C ALA A 375 -15.33 39.59 -41.74
N TYR A 376 -14.76 38.68 -40.95
CA TYR A 376 -14.27 37.38 -41.41
C TYR A 376 -15.15 36.27 -40.85
N GLN A 377 -15.46 35.29 -41.70
CA GLN A 377 -16.16 34.07 -41.27
C GLN A 377 -15.12 33.01 -40.93
N HIS A 378 -15.20 32.51 -39.70
CA HIS A 378 -14.41 31.40 -39.21
C HIS A 378 -15.32 30.18 -39.01
N GLU A 379 -14.90 29.06 -39.59
CA GLU A 379 -15.66 27.80 -39.57
C GLU A 379 -14.84 26.72 -38.87
N PHE A 380 -15.44 26.06 -37.87
CA PHE A 380 -14.77 25.06 -37.06
C PHE A 380 -15.78 24.03 -36.51
N TRP A 381 -15.26 22.93 -35.95
CA TRP A 381 -16.05 21.95 -35.23
C TRP A 381 -16.04 22.23 -33.73
N SER A 382 -17.18 22.09 -33.08
CA SER A 382 -17.32 22.28 -31.65
C SER A 382 -17.89 21.05 -30.97
N ASP A 383 -17.16 20.56 -29.99
CA ASP A 383 -17.50 19.37 -29.19
C ASP A 383 -17.91 19.70 -27.76
N GLY A 384 -18.09 20.98 -27.45
CA GLY A 384 -18.34 21.46 -26.11
C GLY A 384 -18.38 22.98 -26.01
N VAL A 385 -18.31 23.48 -24.79
CA VAL A 385 -18.26 24.91 -24.50
C VAL A 385 -16.98 25.25 -23.77
N ARG A 386 -16.66 26.54 -23.63
CA ARG A 386 -15.56 27.04 -22.83
C ARG A 386 -16.03 28.25 -22.04
N PRO A 387 -15.66 28.40 -20.76
CA PRO A 387 -15.98 29.60 -20.01
C PRO A 387 -15.21 30.80 -20.57
N VAL A 388 -15.80 31.99 -20.49
CA VAL A 388 -15.16 33.26 -20.79
C VAL A 388 -14.84 33.97 -19.49
N GLY A 389 -13.55 34.04 -19.14
CA GLY A 389 -13.09 34.60 -17.87
C GLY A 389 -13.53 33.78 -16.65
N GLN A 390 -13.59 34.43 -15.49
CA GLN A 390 -13.79 33.76 -14.19
C GLN A 390 -15.14 34.06 -13.53
N LYS A 391 -16.05 34.80 -14.19
CA LYS A 391 -17.30 35.24 -13.57
C LYS A 391 -18.18 34.07 -13.13
N VAL A 392 -18.42 33.11 -14.04
CA VAL A 392 -19.22 31.91 -13.75
C VAL A 392 -18.61 31.11 -12.60
N LEU A 393 -17.28 30.94 -12.61
CA LEU A 393 -16.56 30.29 -11.52
C LEU A 393 -16.75 31.02 -10.19
N ALA A 394 -16.66 32.35 -10.19
CA ALA A 394 -16.85 33.17 -8.99
C ALA A 394 -18.25 32.99 -8.39
N ASP A 395 -19.28 33.01 -9.25
CA ASP A 395 -20.68 32.85 -8.84
C ASP A 395 -20.95 31.45 -8.27
N ILE A 396 -20.42 30.41 -8.92
CA ILE A 396 -20.48 29.02 -8.45
C ILE A 396 -19.77 28.89 -7.10
N LEU A 397 -18.50 29.30 -7.01
CA LEU A 397 -17.70 29.16 -5.79
C LEU A 397 -18.30 29.93 -4.62
N LYS A 398 -18.80 31.15 -4.84
CA LYS A 398 -19.42 31.96 -3.78
C LYS A 398 -20.56 31.20 -3.12
N THR A 399 -21.41 30.56 -3.91
CA THR A 399 -22.59 29.83 -3.42
C THR A 399 -22.19 28.45 -2.88
N ALA A 400 -21.32 27.72 -3.57
CA ALA A 400 -20.89 26.38 -3.20
C ALA A 400 -20.13 26.36 -1.87
N LEU A 401 -19.19 27.30 -1.67
CA LEU A 401 -18.42 27.42 -0.42
C LEU A 401 -19.34 27.68 0.78
N GLN A 402 -20.33 28.56 0.61
CA GLN A 402 -21.33 28.84 1.63
C GLN A 402 -22.17 27.59 1.95
N ASN A 403 -22.70 26.93 0.92
CA ASN A 403 -23.53 25.72 1.09
C ASN A 403 -22.76 24.54 1.68
N ALA A 404 -21.46 24.44 1.40
CA ALA A 404 -20.59 23.39 1.90
C ALA A 404 -19.98 23.70 3.28
N GLY A 405 -20.26 24.87 3.86
CA GLY A 405 -19.70 25.31 5.14
C GLY A 405 -18.21 25.65 5.12
N ALA A 406 -17.63 25.85 3.93
CA ALA A 406 -16.20 26.13 3.72
C ALA A 406 -15.90 27.64 3.86
N ASN A 407 -16.18 28.21 5.03
CA ASN A 407 -16.09 29.65 5.29
C ASN A 407 -14.64 30.18 5.42
N GLU A 408 -13.65 29.29 5.48
CA GLU A 408 -12.22 29.64 5.62
C GLU A 408 -11.61 30.21 4.33
N VAL A 409 -12.32 30.12 3.21
CA VAL A 409 -11.88 30.65 1.91
C VAL A 409 -13.02 31.39 1.23
N SER A 410 -12.68 32.42 0.46
CA SER A 410 -13.66 33.15 -0.35
C SER A 410 -13.33 33.05 -1.83
N ALA A 411 -14.37 33.05 -2.68
CA ALA A 411 -14.20 33.08 -4.13
C ALA A 411 -13.34 34.27 -4.58
N ALA A 412 -13.51 35.44 -3.95
CA ALA A 412 -12.70 36.62 -4.25
C ALA A 412 -11.20 36.42 -3.95
N ALA A 413 -10.84 35.69 -2.88
CA ALA A 413 -9.45 35.40 -2.56
C ALA A 413 -8.82 34.40 -3.54
N LEU A 414 -9.61 33.43 -4.01
CA LEU A 414 -9.15 32.44 -5.00
C LEU A 414 -8.90 33.06 -6.38
N LEU A 415 -9.68 34.07 -6.75
CA LEU A 415 -9.70 34.62 -8.12
C LEU A 415 -8.92 35.93 -8.30
N ARG A 416 -8.41 36.53 -7.21
CA ARG A 416 -7.42 37.61 -7.24
C ARG A 416 -6.03 37.05 -7.33
#